data_AF-A0AAJ6B4P8-F1
#
_entry.id   AF-A0AAJ6B4P8-F1
#
_cell.length_a   1.000
_cell.length_b   1.000
_cell.length_c   1.000
_cell.angle_alpha   90.00
_cell.angle_beta   90.00
_cell.angle_gamma   90.00
#
_symmetry.space_group_name_H-M   'P 1'
#
loop_
_entity.id
_entity.type
_entity.pdbx_description
1 polymer ?
#
loop_
_entity_poly.entity_id
_entity_poly.type
_entity_poly.pdbx_seq_one_letter_code
_entity_poly.pdbx_strand_id
1 'polypeptide(L)'
;MQNQFINSKKQNFAKCLLVLFALFTSNILTIITAYAQSGNGNAGIRKAADEVAGYFDTGCTLMYAIGAVMGIIGAVKVFNKWNAGEPDTSKVASAWFGSCIFLVIVATVLKSFFGV
;
A
#
# COMPACT_ATOMS: atom_id res chain seq x y z
N MET A 1 23.25 -36.65 -56.29
CA MET A 1 23.27 -37.09 -54.87
C MET A 1 23.52 -35.96 -53.86
N GLN A 2 23.91 -34.74 -54.24
CA GLN A 2 24.19 -33.64 -53.29
C GLN A 2 22.95 -32.98 -52.66
N ASN A 3 21.76 -33.10 -53.28
CA ASN A 3 20.53 -32.44 -52.78
C ASN A 3 19.89 -33.13 -51.56
N GLN A 4 20.21 -34.39 -51.29
CA GLN A 4 19.73 -35.15 -50.12
C GLN A 4 20.54 -34.83 -48.85
N PHE A 5 21.84 -34.59 -49.00
CA PHE A 5 22.73 -34.18 -47.90
C PHE A 5 22.48 -32.74 -47.42
N ILE A 6 22.14 -31.82 -48.34
CA ILE A 6 21.76 -30.44 -47.97
C ILE A 6 20.43 -30.42 -47.20
N ASN A 7 19.47 -31.28 -47.57
CA ASN A 7 18.20 -31.40 -46.86
C ASN A 7 18.38 -31.94 -45.41
N SER A 8 19.20 -32.99 -45.23
CA SER A 8 19.51 -33.54 -43.89
C SER A 8 20.28 -32.56 -42.99
N LYS A 9 21.25 -31.79 -43.51
CA LYS A 9 21.94 -30.74 -42.73
C LYS A 9 20.98 -29.61 -42.33
N LYS A 10 20.11 -29.16 -43.23
CA LYS A 10 19.09 -28.12 -42.96
C LYS A 10 18.07 -28.60 -41.92
N GLN A 11 17.66 -29.87 -42.00
CA GLN A 11 16.73 -30.47 -41.04
C GLN A 11 17.36 -30.66 -39.65
N ASN A 12 18.64 -31.05 -39.57
CA ASN A 12 19.36 -31.16 -38.29
C ASN A 12 19.66 -29.79 -37.66
N PHE A 13 19.93 -28.76 -38.47
CA PHE A 13 20.08 -27.39 -38.00
C PHE A 13 18.75 -26.80 -37.49
N ALA A 14 17.64 -27.06 -38.20
CA ALA A 14 16.30 -26.64 -37.76
C ALA A 14 15.85 -27.36 -36.48
N LYS A 15 16.16 -28.66 -36.33
CA LYS A 15 15.92 -29.41 -35.10
C LYS A 15 16.77 -28.89 -33.94
N CYS A 16 18.04 -28.55 -34.18
CA CYS A 16 18.90 -27.93 -33.18
C CYS A 16 18.35 -26.56 -32.72
N LEU A 17 17.90 -25.72 -33.67
CA LEU A 17 17.27 -24.44 -33.38
C LEU A 17 15.97 -24.59 -32.55
N LEU A 18 15.15 -25.59 -32.87
CA LEU A 18 13.93 -25.89 -32.09
C LEU A 18 14.24 -26.40 -30.68
N VAL A 19 15.27 -27.22 -30.51
CA VAL A 19 15.72 -27.68 -29.19
C VAL A 19 16.25 -26.51 -28.36
N LEU A 20 17.01 -25.59 -28.96
CA LEU A 20 17.49 -24.39 -28.28
C LEU A 20 16.32 -23.48 -27.84
N PHE A 21 15.30 -23.33 -28.69
CA PHE A 21 14.11 -22.55 -28.34
C PHE A 21 13.30 -23.22 -27.22
N ALA A 22 13.16 -24.55 -27.25
CA ALA A 22 12.48 -25.32 -26.19
C ALA A 22 13.25 -25.28 -24.85
N LEU A 23 14.58 -25.31 -24.91
CA LEU A 23 15.42 -25.14 -23.72
C LEU A 23 15.29 -23.72 -23.17
N PHE A 24 15.27 -22.69 -24.02
CA PHE A 24 15.09 -21.31 -23.59
C PHE A 24 13.71 -21.08 -22.91
N THR A 25 12.63 -21.63 -23.46
CA THR A 25 11.29 -21.51 -22.88
C THR A 25 11.15 -22.29 -21.57
N SER A 26 11.79 -23.46 -21.44
CA SER A 26 11.78 -24.21 -20.16
C SER A 26 12.51 -23.46 -19.03
N ASN A 27 13.64 -22.81 -19.33
CA ASN A 27 14.38 -22.00 -18.36
C ASN A 27 13.54 -20.79 -17.89
N ILE A 28 12.81 -20.13 -18.79
CA ILE A 28 11.90 -19.03 -18.43
C ILE A 28 10.78 -19.52 -17.49
N LEU A 29 10.22 -20.70 -17.74
CA LEU A 29 9.14 -21.25 -16.94
C LEU A 29 9.60 -21.64 -15.51
N THR A 30 10.82 -22.16 -15.37
CA THR A 30 11.43 -22.48 -14.07
C THR A 30 11.73 -21.22 -13.25
N ILE A 31 12.12 -20.12 -13.89
CA ILE A 31 12.34 -18.83 -13.22
C ILE A 31 11.02 -18.29 -12.63
N ILE A 32 9.91 -18.36 -13.38
CA ILE A 32 8.59 -17.90 -12.91
C ILE A 32 8.11 -18.74 -11.72
N THR A 33 8.32 -20.06 -11.74
CA THR A 33 7.95 -20.94 -10.62
C THR A 33 8.83 -20.72 -9.39
N ALA A 34 10.10 -20.37 -9.54
CA ALA A 34 10.97 -19.99 -8.41
C ALA A 34 10.48 -18.71 -7.69
N TYR A 35 9.96 -17.72 -8.43
CA TYR A 35 9.32 -16.54 -7.83
C TYR A 35 7.96 -16.86 -7.17
N ALA A 36 7.25 -17.89 -7.66
CA ALA A 36 5.96 -18.32 -7.10
C ALA A 36 6.09 -19.29 -5.91
N GLN A 37 7.21 -20.02 -5.78
CA GLN A 37 7.44 -21.03 -4.73
C GLN A 37 8.03 -20.47 -3.42
N SER A 38 8.34 -19.16 -3.35
CA SER A 38 9.05 -18.56 -2.21
C SER A 38 8.16 -18.22 -0.99
N GLY A 39 6.92 -18.69 -0.89
CA GLY A 39 6.04 -18.29 0.21
C GLY A 39 5.23 -19.44 0.78
N ASN A 40 5.65 -19.96 1.95
CA ASN A 40 4.64 -20.36 2.95
C ASN A 40 3.60 -19.24 2.97
N GLY A 41 2.30 -19.51 2.80
CA GLY A 41 1.27 -18.46 2.80
C GLY A 41 1.39 -17.52 4.01
N ASN A 42 1.91 -18.04 5.13
CA ASN A 42 2.24 -17.29 6.33
C ASN A 42 3.35 -16.22 6.16
N ALA A 43 4.36 -16.44 5.29
CA ALA A 43 5.39 -15.46 4.96
C ALA A 43 4.84 -14.33 4.09
N GLY A 44 3.92 -14.64 3.16
CA GLY A 44 3.19 -13.63 2.38
C GLY A 44 2.26 -12.80 3.25
N ILE A 45 1.52 -13.44 4.17
CA ILE A 45 0.64 -12.76 5.13
C ILE A 45 1.44 -11.85 6.06
N ARG A 46 2.60 -12.29 6.56
CA ARG A 46 3.48 -11.45 7.39
C ARG A 46 4.01 -10.25 6.63
N LYS A 47 4.52 -10.43 5.40
CA LYS A 47 4.93 -9.30 4.56
C LYS A 47 3.79 -8.31 4.29
N ALA A 48 2.58 -8.81 3.98
CA ALA A 48 1.43 -7.94 3.79
C ALA A 48 1.06 -7.17 5.06
N ALA A 49 1.16 -7.80 6.24
CA ALA A 49 0.92 -7.14 7.52
C ALA A 49 1.98 -6.06 7.81
N ASP A 50 3.26 -6.31 7.51
CA ASP A 50 4.35 -5.36 7.69
C ASP A 50 4.20 -4.13 6.76
N GLU A 51 3.79 -4.34 5.51
CA GLU A 51 3.50 -3.25 4.56
C GLU A 51 2.32 -2.40 5.04
N VAL A 52 1.24 -3.04 5.52
CA VAL A 52 0.09 -2.35 6.11
C VAL A 52 0.49 -1.55 7.35
N ALA A 53 1.34 -2.12 8.22
CA ALA A 53 1.92 -1.44 9.38
C ALA A 53 2.72 -0.19 8.97
N GLY A 54 3.54 -0.29 7.92
CA GLY A 54 4.33 0.81 7.38
C GLY A 54 3.49 2.01 6.91
N TYR A 55 2.27 1.78 6.41
CA TYR A 55 1.37 2.86 6.01
C TYR A 55 0.73 3.60 7.19
N PHE A 56 0.64 3.00 8.37
CA PHE A 56 -0.05 3.62 9.52
C PHE A 56 0.64 4.89 10.02
N ASP A 57 1.98 4.98 9.98
CA ASP A 57 2.67 6.19 10.45
C ASP A 57 2.43 7.40 9.53
N THR A 58 2.50 7.16 8.21
CA THR A 58 2.14 8.18 7.21
C THR A 58 0.65 8.54 7.31
N GLY A 59 -0.22 7.55 7.53
CA GLY A 59 -1.66 7.76 7.75
C GLY A 59 -1.96 8.58 9.01
N CYS A 60 -1.25 8.34 10.12
CA CYS A 60 -1.39 9.11 11.35
C CYS A 60 -0.95 10.56 11.14
N THR A 61 0.16 10.79 10.43
CA THR A 61 0.63 12.14 10.09
C THR A 61 -0.40 12.91 9.26
N LEU A 62 -1.01 12.25 8.27
CA LEU A 62 -2.09 12.84 7.48
C LEU A 62 -3.32 13.16 8.34
N MET A 63 -3.70 12.27 9.26
CA MET A 63 -4.81 12.51 10.18
C MET A 63 -4.56 13.72 11.10
N TYR A 64 -3.33 13.90 11.60
CA TYR A 64 -2.97 15.09 12.37
C TYR A 64 -3.08 16.37 11.54
N ALA A 65 -2.63 16.34 10.28
CA ALA A 65 -2.75 17.48 9.38
C ALA A 65 -4.23 17.85 9.14
N ILE A 66 -5.09 16.87 8.87
CA ILE A 66 -6.54 17.09 8.70
C ILE A 66 -7.18 17.57 10.00
N GLY A 67 -6.81 16.98 11.14
CA GLY A 67 -7.29 17.37 12.46
C GLY A 67 -6.94 18.81 12.79
N ALA A 68 -5.74 19.28 12.45
CA ALA A 68 -5.33 20.66 12.63
C ALA A 68 -6.18 21.63 11.78
N VAL A 69 -6.42 21.30 10.51
CA VAL A 69 -7.26 22.12 9.62
C VAL A 69 -8.69 22.21 10.15
N MET A 70 -9.30 21.07 10.53
CA MET A 70 -10.65 21.05 11.07
C MET A 70 -10.75 21.74 12.43
N GLY A 71 -9.70 21.66 13.25
CA GLY A 71 -9.58 22.39 14.52
C GLY A 71 -9.64 23.91 14.31
N ILE A 72 -8.91 24.43 13.33
CA ILE A 72 -8.93 25.87 12.98
C ILE A 72 -10.31 26.29 12.50
N ILE A 73 -10.95 25.52 11.60
CA ILE A 73 -12.29 25.83 11.08
C ILE A 73 -13.32 25.89 12.22
N GLY A 74 -13.26 24.94 13.16
CA GLY A 74 -14.14 24.93 14.32
C GLY A 74 -13.93 26.13 15.24
N ALA A 75 -12.67 26.53 15.47
CA ALA A 75 -12.34 27.71 16.27
C ALA A 75 -12.90 29.00 15.66
N VAL A 76 -12.79 29.17 14.33
CA VAL A 76 -13.38 30.31 13.61
C VAL A 76 -14.91 30.32 13.75
N LYS A 77 -15.57 29.16 13.67
CA LYS A 77 -17.03 29.06 13.89
C LYS A 77 -17.44 29.48 15.31
N VAL A 78 -16.69 29.05 16.33
CA VAL A 78 -16.95 29.43 17.73
C VAL A 78 -16.77 30.93 17.91
N PHE A 79 -15.69 31.50 17.36
CA PHE A 79 -15.42 32.94 17.40
C PHE A 79 -16.55 33.74 16.74
N ASN A 80 -17.03 33.31 15.58
CA ASN A 80 -18.13 33.99 14.89
C ASN A 80 -19.42 33.97 15.72
N LYS A 81 -19.77 32.85 16.36
CA LYS A 81 -20.95 32.77 17.25
C LYS A 81 -20.80 33.63 18.51
N TRP A 82 -19.60 33.69 19.07
CA TRP A 82 -19.30 34.55 20.21
C TRP A 82 -19.50 36.03 19.85
N ASN A 83 -18.95 36.49 18.73
CA ASN A 83 -19.14 37.87 18.27
C ASN A 83 -20.59 38.19 17.90
N ALA A 84 -21.36 37.19 17.46
CA ALA A 84 -22.78 37.35 17.17
C ALA A 84 -23.67 37.37 18.44
N GLY A 85 -23.10 37.15 19.63
CA GLY A 85 -23.84 37.12 20.89
C GLY A 85 -24.81 35.95 21.02
N GLU A 86 -24.58 34.86 20.27
CA GLU A 86 -25.49 33.72 20.30
C GLU A 86 -25.43 32.98 21.66
N PRO A 87 -26.58 32.65 22.27
CA PRO A 87 -26.62 31.92 23.54
C PRO A 87 -26.05 30.49 23.44
N ASP A 88 -25.95 29.94 22.23
CA ASP A 88 -25.42 28.59 21.98
C ASP A 88 -23.87 28.54 21.88
N THR A 89 -23.17 29.67 22.04
CA THR A 89 -21.70 29.73 21.87
C THR A 89 -20.98 28.75 22.81
N SER A 90 -21.36 28.66 24.08
CA SER A 90 -20.74 27.74 25.04
C SER A 90 -20.94 26.27 24.68
N LYS A 91 -22.09 25.92 24.08
CA LYS A 91 -22.38 24.56 23.60
C LYS A 91 -21.52 24.21 22.38
N VAL A 92 -21.37 25.14 21.44
CA VAL A 92 -20.53 24.92 20.25
C VAL A 92 -19.05 24.91 20.61
N ALA A 93 -18.60 25.75 21.53
CA ALA A 93 -17.23 25.80 22.03
C ALA A 93 -16.82 24.51 22.75
N SER A 94 -17.68 24.01 23.65
CA SER A 94 -17.42 22.76 24.38
C SER A 94 -17.43 21.54 23.46
N ALA A 95 -18.35 21.49 22.48
CA ALA A 95 -18.39 20.42 21.47
C ALA A 95 -17.13 20.42 20.58
N TRP A 96 -16.67 21.59 20.15
CA TRP A 96 -15.43 21.73 19.38
C TRP A 96 -14.22 21.25 20.19
N PHE A 97 -14.09 21.70 21.44
CA PHE A 97 -12.97 21.35 22.29
C PHE A 97 -12.91 19.84 22.59
N GLY A 98 -14.06 19.22 22.85
CA GLY A 98 -14.17 17.77 23.03
C GLY A 98 -13.74 16.99 21.78
N SER A 99 -14.10 17.48 20.59
CA SER A 99 -13.69 16.87 19.32
C SER A 99 -12.18 16.97 19.09
N CYS A 100 -11.55 18.10 19.42
CA CYS A 100 -10.11 18.27 19.31
C CYS A 100 -9.33 17.31 20.23
N ILE A 101 -9.76 17.15 21.48
CA ILE A 101 -9.14 16.22 22.42
C ILE A 101 -9.30 14.77 21.93
N PHE A 102 -10.50 14.42 21.49
CA PHE A 102 -10.78 13.09 20.95
C PHE A 102 -9.85 12.73 19.80
N LEU A 103 -9.62 13.65 18.85
CA LEU A 103 -8.77 13.43 17.69
C LEU A 103 -7.30 13.13 18.07
N VAL A 104 -6.78 13.79 19.12
CA VAL A 104 -5.44 13.53 19.65
C VAL A 104 -5.35 12.16 20.33
N ILE A 105 -6.37 11.80 21.12
CA ILE A 105 -6.42 10.49 21.80
C ILE A 105 -6.50 9.36 20.77
N VAL A 106 -7.36 9.46 19.76
CA VAL A 106 -7.49 8.46 18.70
C VAL A 106 -6.16 8.24 17.99
N ALA A 107 -5.42 9.30 17.69
CA ALA A 107 -4.12 9.18 17.05
C ALA A 107 -3.10 8.44 17.94
N THR A 108 -3.13 8.67 19.24
CA THR A 108 -2.25 7.99 20.22
C THR A 108 -2.62 6.51 20.38
N VAL A 109 -3.91 6.20 20.39
CA VAL A 109 -4.44 4.84 20.49
C VAL A 109 -4.13 4.04 19.23
N LEU A 110 -4.30 4.63 18.04
CA LEU A 110 -3.92 3.99 16.78
C LEU A 110 -2.43 3.66 16.76
N LYS A 111 -1.56 4.62 17.13
CA LYS A 111 -0.12 4.36 17.26
C LYS A 111 0.19 3.22 18.25
N SER A 112 -0.47 3.21 19.40
CA SER A 112 -0.31 2.17 20.42
C SER A 112 -0.76 0.78 19.95
N PHE A 113 -1.81 0.67 19.12
CA PHE A 113 -2.27 -0.61 18.59
C PHE A 113 -1.35 -1.20 17.51
N PHE A 114 -0.70 -0.34 16.71
CA PHE A 114 0.18 -0.77 15.62
C PHE A 114 1.67 -0.82 16.00
N GLY A 115 2.00 -0.51 17.26
CA GLY A 115 3.36 -0.65 17.77
C GLY A 115 4.37 0.33 17.15
N VAL A 116 3.93 1.53 16.79
CA VAL A 116 4.75 2.63 16.28
C VAL A 116 4.85 3.76 17.29
#